data_AF-A0A7J4CUW8-F1
#
_entry.id   AF-A0A7J4CUW8-F1
#
_cell.length_a   1.000
_cell.length_b   1.000
_cell.length_c   1.000
_cell.angle_alpha   90.00
_cell.angle_beta   90.00
_cell.angle_gamma   90.00
#
_symmetry.space_group_name_H-M   'P 1'
#
loop_
_entity.id
_entity.type
_entity.pdbx_description
1 polymer ?
#
loop_
_entity_poly.entity_id
_entity_poly.type
_entity_poly.pdbx_seq_one_letter_code
_entity_poly.pdbx_strand_id
1 'polypeptide(L)'
;MGWAQPRENSVAGICEAINRFDGVEFDLRLTADGGVVIHHDREVDASAEVVAGLPSKYVERNTLDDLMELGFENFDDLMSRSDFIDRLIEQACVACIELKVPHPSSGKGGGWFWSSARFMSQLLAKVDSQLEEHGIPIANTVYYSFHRRMWKVARLANSSRHVATLRPIVPPYGSINVQRLRSIPQFMTMPLSRLVRWHRWDRSPMIPCALEYLIPPTSRLTLGLPVGLEGRRLNRLRRLAKGLPLYVWPGDIELESKLLNAGLTPITDCADPEIYTLPCGQARWTQPATQPLDENWHHKLASSSSGQHRELVGEARREIPHWHEMGDGERRAILSRWRKRFAWHRDLDSLVADSSDISMPWEAVRMMGHRGCGKTS
;
A
#
# COMPACT_ATOMS: atom_id res chain seq x y z
N MET A 1 -18.84 -23.32 5.65
CA MET A 1 -18.27 -22.43 6.68
C MET A 1 -18.03 -21.08 6.03
N GLY A 2 -18.27 -19.98 6.72
CA GLY A 2 -18.04 -18.62 6.18
C GLY A 2 -16.55 -18.34 5.97
N TRP A 3 -16.24 -17.27 5.24
CA TRP A 3 -14.87 -16.78 5.09
C TRP A 3 -14.28 -16.40 6.45
N ALA A 4 -13.00 -16.72 6.65
CA ALA A 4 -12.25 -16.35 7.85
C ALA A 4 -11.03 -15.54 7.41
N GLN A 5 -10.87 -14.34 7.97
CA GLN A 5 -9.78 -13.44 7.64
C GLN A 5 -8.42 -14.09 7.99
N PRO A 6 -7.50 -14.24 7.02
CA PRO A 6 -6.13 -14.64 7.31
C PRO A 6 -5.42 -13.62 8.22
N ARG A 7 -4.44 -14.10 9.00
CA ARG A 7 -3.63 -13.25 9.88
C ARG A 7 -2.97 -12.10 9.11
N GLU A 8 -2.92 -10.91 9.69
CA GLU A 8 -2.17 -9.79 9.09
C GLU A 8 -0.70 -10.17 8.89
N ASN A 9 -0.07 -9.70 7.81
CA ASN A 9 1.34 -9.97 7.50
C ASN A 9 1.69 -11.48 7.48
N SER A 10 0.75 -12.33 7.10
CA SER A 10 0.99 -13.74 6.74
C SER A 10 1.11 -13.91 5.24
N VAL A 11 1.83 -14.93 4.78
CA VAL A 11 1.87 -15.34 3.37
C VAL A 11 0.46 -15.60 2.87
N ALA A 12 -0.37 -16.31 3.66
CA ALA A 12 -1.77 -16.57 3.31
C ALA A 12 -2.57 -15.28 3.11
N GLY A 13 -2.47 -14.30 4.01
CA GLY A 13 -3.16 -13.02 3.89
C GLY A 13 -2.66 -12.17 2.73
N ILE A 14 -1.36 -12.21 2.44
CA ILE A 14 -0.78 -11.46 1.32
C ILE A 14 -1.22 -12.06 -0.02
N CYS A 15 -1.15 -13.39 -0.18
CA CYS A 15 -1.65 -14.10 -1.36
C CYS A 15 -3.15 -13.87 -1.56
N GLU A 16 -3.95 -13.99 -0.50
CA GLU A 16 -5.39 -13.75 -0.56
C GLU A 16 -5.70 -12.33 -1.05
N ALA A 17 -5.02 -11.32 -0.50
CA ALA A 17 -5.23 -9.93 -0.87
C ALA A 17 -4.85 -9.61 -2.33
N ILE A 18 -3.67 -10.02 -2.79
CA ILE A 18 -3.21 -9.70 -4.15
C ILE A 18 -4.07 -10.38 -5.24
N ASN A 19 -4.71 -11.51 -4.91
CA ASN A 19 -5.63 -12.20 -5.79
C ASN A 19 -7.04 -11.55 -5.81
N ARG A 20 -7.41 -10.80 -4.76
CA ARG A 20 -8.72 -10.11 -4.65
C ARG A 20 -8.71 -8.67 -5.12
N PHE A 21 -7.57 -8.02 -5.01
CA PHE A 21 -7.40 -6.59 -5.23
C PHE A 21 -6.48 -6.30 -6.43
N ASP A 22 -6.18 -5.02 -6.67
CA ASP A 22 -5.19 -4.59 -7.67
C ASP A 22 -3.75 -4.66 -7.15
N GLY A 23 -3.58 -5.07 -5.90
CA GLY A 23 -2.29 -5.17 -5.25
C GLY A 23 -2.40 -5.37 -3.75
N VAL A 24 -1.24 -5.42 -3.10
CA VAL A 24 -1.13 -5.70 -1.67
C VAL A 24 -0.06 -4.83 -1.01
N GLU A 25 -0.26 -4.60 0.26
CA GLU A 25 0.66 -3.93 1.15
C GLU A 25 1.09 -4.90 2.26
N PHE A 26 2.36 -4.88 2.65
CA PHE A 26 2.87 -5.70 3.75
C PHE A 26 4.17 -5.15 4.34
N ASP A 27 4.47 -5.60 5.55
CA ASP A 27 5.55 -5.10 6.39
C ASP A 27 6.72 -6.09 6.50
N LEU A 28 7.94 -5.60 6.32
CA LEU A 28 9.16 -6.41 6.44
C LEU A 28 10.11 -5.88 7.52
N ARG A 29 10.75 -6.82 8.21
CA ARG A 29 11.83 -6.59 9.19
C ARG A 29 13.04 -7.46 8.89
N LEU A 30 14.22 -6.97 9.30
CA LEU A 30 15.49 -7.70 9.20
C LEU A 30 15.83 -8.31 10.56
N THR A 31 16.17 -9.60 10.56
CA THR A 31 16.55 -10.36 11.75
C THR A 31 18.05 -10.23 12.06
N ALA A 32 18.50 -10.77 13.20
CA ALA A 32 19.86 -10.58 13.70
C ALA A 32 20.94 -11.21 12.81
N ASP A 33 20.61 -12.31 12.16
CA ASP A 33 21.37 -13.12 11.20
C ASP A 33 21.14 -12.69 9.74
N GLY A 34 20.29 -11.68 9.52
CA GLY A 34 20.04 -11.12 8.19
C GLY A 34 18.95 -11.85 7.39
N GLY A 35 18.15 -12.72 7.99
CA GLY A 35 16.88 -13.16 7.43
C GLY A 35 15.86 -12.02 7.32
N VAL A 36 14.82 -12.22 6.53
CA VAL A 36 13.74 -11.24 6.34
C VAL A 36 12.42 -11.85 6.80
N VAL A 37 11.83 -11.23 7.83
CA VAL A 37 10.56 -11.67 8.42
C VAL A 37 9.43 -10.72 8.05
N ILE A 38 8.25 -11.27 7.77
CA ILE A 38 7.03 -10.50 7.48
C ILE A 38 6.38 -10.16 8.81
N HIS A 39 6.54 -8.91 9.27
CA HIS A 39 6.02 -8.49 10.57
C HIS A 39 5.95 -6.97 10.74
N HIS A 40 4.83 -6.50 11.29
CA HIS A 40 4.61 -5.08 11.55
C HIS A 40 5.37 -4.58 12.78
N ASP A 41 5.29 -5.30 13.90
CA ASP A 41 5.67 -4.77 15.21
C ASP A 41 7.14 -4.96 15.56
N ARG A 42 7.68 -4.05 16.36
CA ARG A 42 9.11 -4.05 16.71
C ARG A 42 9.48 -5.05 17.79
N GLU A 43 8.49 -5.37 18.62
CA GLU A 43 8.63 -6.38 19.65
C GLU A 43 8.00 -7.67 19.14
N VAL A 44 8.51 -8.80 19.61
CA VAL A 44 7.94 -10.11 19.29
C VAL A 44 6.56 -10.18 19.93
N ASP A 45 5.56 -10.44 19.10
CA ASP A 45 4.17 -10.63 19.51
C ASP A 45 3.98 -12.05 20.06
N ALA A 46 4.29 -12.23 21.34
CA ALA A 46 4.16 -13.49 22.05
C ALA A 46 3.98 -13.25 23.56
N SER A 47 3.70 -14.31 24.32
CA SER A 47 3.58 -14.22 25.78
C SER A 47 4.90 -13.79 26.43
N ALA A 48 4.84 -13.20 27.63
CA ALA A 48 6.02 -12.72 28.34
C ALA A 48 7.02 -13.85 28.64
N GLU A 49 6.52 -15.07 28.88
CA GLU A 49 7.33 -16.27 29.11
C GLU A 49 8.11 -16.68 27.85
N VAL A 50 7.45 -16.66 26.69
CA VAL A 50 8.10 -16.93 25.39
C VAL A 50 9.16 -15.88 25.10
N VAL A 51 8.82 -14.60 25.28
CA VAL A 51 9.74 -13.48 25.05
C VAL A 51 10.95 -13.54 26.00
N ALA A 52 10.79 -14.04 27.23
CA ALA A 52 11.88 -14.23 28.18
C ALA A 52 12.86 -15.35 27.76
N GLY A 53 12.40 -16.31 26.96
CA GLY A 53 13.24 -17.36 26.37
C GLY A 53 14.05 -16.90 25.16
N LEU A 54 13.69 -15.76 24.55
CA LEU A 54 14.38 -15.23 23.38
C LEU A 54 15.63 -14.40 23.73
N PRO A 55 16.61 -14.29 22.82
CA PRO A 55 17.74 -13.36 22.95
C PRO A 55 17.32 -11.91 23.20
N SER A 56 16.16 -11.50 22.68
CA SER A 56 15.58 -10.19 22.94
C SER A 56 14.09 -10.14 22.65
N LYS A 57 13.39 -9.24 23.34
CA LYS A 57 12.03 -8.85 22.94
C LYS A 57 11.97 -8.14 21.58
N TYR A 58 13.08 -7.59 21.07
CA TYR A 58 13.09 -6.89 19.78
C TYR A 58 13.36 -7.86 18.63
N VAL A 59 12.51 -7.80 17.60
CA VAL A 59 12.56 -8.67 16.42
C VAL A 59 13.95 -8.67 15.77
N GLU A 60 14.59 -7.51 15.64
CA GLU A 60 15.87 -7.39 14.94
C GLU A 60 17.07 -7.99 15.70
N ARG A 61 16.83 -8.52 16.90
CA ARG A 61 17.83 -9.15 17.75
C ARG A 61 17.68 -10.67 17.88
N ASN A 62 16.66 -11.25 17.28
CA ASN A 62 16.47 -12.71 17.21
C ASN A 62 16.86 -13.20 15.82
N THR A 63 17.21 -14.49 15.69
CA THR A 63 17.45 -15.11 14.39
C THR A 63 16.13 -15.31 13.63
N LEU A 64 16.19 -15.60 12.33
CA LEU A 64 14.98 -15.92 11.59
C LEU A 64 14.34 -17.21 12.08
N ASP A 65 15.14 -18.24 12.32
CA ASP A 65 14.69 -19.55 12.80
C ASP A 65 13.96 -19.42 14.16
N ASP A 66 14.52 -18.66 15.11
CA ASP A 66 13.87 -18.42 16.42
C ASP A 66 12.46 -17.81 16.26
N LEU A 67 12.27 -16.92 15.28
CA LEU A 67 10.99 -16.27 15.04
C LEU A 67 10.02 -17.21 14.31
N MET A 68 10.51 -18.02 13.37
CA MET A 68 9.70 -19.00 12.67
C MET A 68 9.17 -20.09 13.59
N GLU A 69 9.93 -20.50 14.61
CA GLU A 69 9.43 -21.39 15.67
C GLU A 69 8.23 -20.82 16.43
N LEU A 70 8.09 -19.49 16.47
CA LEU A 70 6.96 -18.78 17.06
C LEU A 70 5.80 -18.54 16.06
N GLY A 71 5.89 -19.07 14.85
CA GLY A 71 4.87 -18.93 13.81
C GLY A 71 4.95 -17.63 13.02
N PHE A 72 6.08 -16.91 13.07
CA PHE A 72 6.33 -15.81 12.15
C PHE A 72 6.65 -16.38 10.77
N GLU A 73 6.21 -15.69 9.72
CA GLU A 73 6.44 -16.11 8.34
C GLU A 73 7.55 -15.25 7.73
N ASN A 74 8.33 -15.85 6.84
CA ASN A 74 9.48 -15.20 6.23
C ASN A 74 9.19 -14.77 4.79
N PHE A 75 10.03 -13.89 4.26
CA PHE A 75 9.84 -13.34 2.91
C PHE A 75 10.13 -14.36 1.81
N ASP A 76 11.05 -15.31 2.03
CA ASP A 76 11.40 -16.33 1.05
C ASP A 76 10.21 -17.28 0.80
N ASP A 77 9.46 -17.62 1.86
CA ASP A 77 8.21 -18.38 1.77
C ASP A 77 7.18 -17.65 0.89
N LEU A 78 7.04 -16.32 1.02
CA LEU A 78 6.18 -15.53 0.14
C LEU A 78 6.68 -15.54 -1.31
N MET A 79 7.99 -15.43 -1.51
CA MET A 79 8.58 -15.45 -2.85
C MET A 79 8.45 -16.81 -3.55
N SER A 80 8.28 -17.89 -2.78
CA SER A 80 7.98 -19.23 -3.32
C SER A 80 6.54 -19.40 -3.86
N ARG A 81 5.67 -18.39 -3.67
CA ARG A 81 4.25 -18.45 -4.02
C ARG A 81 3.99 -17.95 -5.43
N SER A 82 3.77 -18.86 -6.38
CA SER A 82 3.40 -18.47 -7.76
C SER A 82 2.14 -17.62 -7.80
N ASP A 83 1.14 -17.92 -6.96
CA ASP A 83 -0.11 -17.14 -6.85
C ASP A 83 0.09 -15.70 -6.31
N PHE A 84 1.28 -15.37 -5.81
CA PHE A 84 1.71 -14.00 -5.52
C PHE A 84 2.58 -13.42 -6.64
N ILE A 85 3.59 -14.18 -7.09
CA ILE A 85 4.53 -13.75 -8.12
C ILE A 85 3.83 -13.43 -9.44
N ASP A 86 3.01 -14.36 -9.94
CA ASP A 86 2.32 -14.27 -11.23
C ASP A 86 1.46 -13.00 -11.31
N ARG A 87 0.84 -12.62 -10.19
CA ARG A 87 0.04 -11.38 -10.11
C ARG A 87 0.89 -10.14 -10.38
N LEU A 88 2.14 -10.12 -9.91
CA LEU A 88 3.08 -9.00 -10.10
C LEU A 88 3.80 -9.05 -11.46
N ILE A 89 4.08 -10.23 -12.01
CA ILE A 89 4.86 -10.35 -13.26
C ILE A 89 3.98 -10.38 -14.51
N GLU A 90 2.75 -10.86 -14.43
CA GLU A 90 1.87 -11.08 -15.59
C GLU A 90 0.63 -10.18 -15.57
N GLN A 91 0.15 -9.78 -14.39
CA GLN A 91 -1.22 -9.24 -14.25
C GLN A 91 -1.27 -7.78 -13.79
N ALA A 92 -0.13 -7.09 -13.86
CA ALA A 92 0.02 -5.67 -13.54
C ALA A 92 -0.46 -5.28 -12.12
N CYS A 93 -0.57 -6.23 -11.20
CA CYS A 93 -0.76 -5.92 -9.79
C CYS A 93 0.49 -5.22 -9.24
N VAL A 94 0.32 -4.52 -8.11
CA VAL A 94 1.44 -3.83 -7.45
C VAL A 94 1.62 -4.27 -6.01
N ALA A 95 2.86 -4.17 -5.51
CA ALA A 95 3.19 -4.38 -4.11
C ALA A 95 3.73 -3.10 -3.46
N CYS A 96 3.14 -2.74 -2.34
CA CYS A 96 3.58 -1.69 -1.43
C CYS A 96 4.34 -2.35 -0.28
N ILE A 97 5.67 -2.24 -0.27
CA ILE A 97 6.52 -2.95 0.68
C ILE A 97 6.99 -1.97 1.76
N GLU A 98 6.42 -2.06 2.96
CA GLU A 98 6.88 -1.24 4.08
C GLU A 98 8.12 -1.85 4.74
N LEU A 99 9.23 -1.11 4.69
CA LEU A 99 10.44 -1.47 5.42
C LEU A 99 10.37 -0.87 6.82
N LYS A 100 10.30 -1.71 7.84
CA LYS A 100 10.19 -1.25 9.23
C LYS A 100 11.52 -0.78 9.79
N VAL A 101 11.48 0.38 10.45
CA VAL A 101 12.62 0.94 11.16
C VAL A 101 12.86 0.16 12.46
N PRO A 102 14.10 -0.26 12.77
CA PRO A 102 14.41 -0.98 14.00
C PRO A 102 14.17 -0.10 15.22
N HIS A 103 13.82 -0.72 16.36
CA HIS A 103 13.70 0.01 17.60
C HIS A 103 15.08 0.56 18.03
N PRO A 104 15.22 1.81 18.52
CA PRO A 104 16.52 2.36 18.91
C PRO A 104 17.22 1.51 19.98
N SER A 105 16.49 1.01 20.98
CA SER A 105 17.06 0.13 22.02
C SER A 105 17.41 -1.27 21.55
N SER A 106 17.09 -1.67 20.32
CA SER A 106 17.63 -2.92 19.76
C SER A 106 19.12 -2.78 19.43
N GLY A 107 19.63 -1.55 19.27
CA GLY A 107 21.03 -1.27 18.93
C GLY A 107 21.39 -1.52 17.47
N LYS A 108 20.60 -2.32 16.75
CA LYS A 108 20.85 -2.69 15.34
C LYS A 108 20.71 -1.52 14.36
N GLY A 109 19.86 -0.55 14.69
CA GLY A 109 19.66 0.68 13.91
C GLY A 109 20.62 1.83 14.20
N GLY A 110 21.70 1.61 14.96
CA GLY A 110 22.58 2.69 15.42
C GLY A 110 22.12 3.38 16.72
N GLY A 111 21.20 2.76 17.46
CA GLY A 111 20.78 3.28 18.76
C GLY A 111 19.96 4.57 18.68
N TRP A 112 20.02 5.36 19.75
CA TRP A 112 19.28 6.63 19.87
C TRP A 112 19.93 7.81 19.12
N PHE A 113 21.20 7.68 18.76
CA PHE A 113 22.02 8.79 18.26
C PHE A 113 22.40 8.67 16.79
N TRP A 114 22.44 7.45 16.24
CA TRP A 114 22.87 7.23 14.86
C TRP A 114 21.70 6.88 13.93
N SER A 115 21.91 7.11 12.64
CA SER A 115 20.90 6.85 11.62
C SER A 115 20.83 5.36 11.28
N SER A 116 19.61 4.82 11.26
CA SER A 116 19.34 3.44 10.83
C SER A 116 19.46 3.23 9.31
N ALA A 117 19.90 4.22 8.53
CA ALA A 117 19.94 4.14 7.07
C ALA A 117 20.76 2.95 6.53
N ARG A 118 21.86 2.57 7.20
CA ARG A 118 22.66 1.39 6.81
C ARG A 118 21.96 0.07 7.12
N PHE A 119 21.25 0.00 8.24
CA PHE A 119 20.43 -1.17 8.59
C PHE A 119 19.28 -1.32 7.58
N MET A 120 18.55 -0.23 7.33
CA MET A 120 17.47 -0.20 6.36
C MET A 120 17.95 -0.55 4.94
N SER A 121 19.19 -0.18 4.56
CA SER A 121 19.70 -0.51 3.23
C SER A 121 20.06 -1.99 3.08
N GLN A 122 20.42 -2.67 4.16
CA GLN A 122 20.62 -4.13 4.14
C GLN A 122 19.30 -4.86 3.91
N LEU A 123 18.25 -4.44 4.63
CA LEU A 123 16.89 -4.96 4.42
C LEU A 123 16.44 -4.71 2.98
N LEU A 124 16.54 -3.47 2.50
CA LEU A 124 16.15 -3.12 1.14
C LEU A 124 16.91 -3.97 0.11
N ALA A 125 18.24 -4.06 0.20
CA ALA A 125 19.05 -4.81 -0.75
C ALA A 125 18.69 -6.31 -0.81
N LYS A 126 18.37 -6.93 0.34
CA LYS A 126 17.94 -8.33 0.39
C LYS A 126 16.61 -8.55 -0.31
N VAL A 127 15.63 -7.71 -0.01
CA VAL A 127 14.31 -7.78 -0.63
C VAL A 127 14.42 -7.50 -2.13
N ASP A 128 15.19 -6.48 -2.51
CA ASP A 128 15.37 -6.09 -3.92
C ASP A 128 16.02 -7.21 -4.75
N SER A 129 17.07 -7.86 -4.21
CA SER A 129 17.70 -9.00 -4.86
C SER A 129 16.73 -10.16 -5.11
N GLN A 130 15.84 -10.46 -4.16
CA GLN A 130 14.84 -11.51 -4.32
C GLN A 130 13.77 -11.13 -5.36
N LEU A 131 13.32 -9.87 -5.38
CA LEU A 131 12.39 -9.39 -6.42
C LEU A 131 13.03 -9.41 -7.81
N GLU A 132 14.32 -9.09 -7.93
CA GLU A 132 15.08 -9.16 -9.18
C GLU A 132 15.25 -10.60 -9.67
N GLU A 133 15.58 -11.54 -8.77
CA GLU A 133 15.72 -12.96 -9.08
C GLU A 133 14.43 -13.55 -9.69
N HIS A 134 13.27 -13.12 -9.20
CA HIS A 134 11.96 -13.54 -9.71
C HIS A 134 11.46 -12.69 -10.89
N GLY A 135 12.26 -11.76 -11.41
CA GLY A 135 11.89 -10.94 -12.56
C GLY A 135 10.77 -9.93 -12.31
N ILE A 136 10.47 -9.58 -11.05
CA ILE A 136 9.38 -8.66 -10.72
C ILE A 136 9.68 -7.26 -11.28
N PRO A 137 8.81 -6.70 -12.15
CA PRO A 137 9.04 -5.40 -12.76
C PRO A 137 9.21 -4.28 -11.74
N ILE A 138 10.17 -3.37 -11.99
CA ILE A 138 10.40 -2.18 -11.16
C ILE A 138 9.11 -1.36 -10.98
N ALA A 139 8.34 -1.23 -12.06
CA ALA A 139 7.09 -0.46 -12.10
C ALA A 139 6.01 -0.98 -11.14
N ASN A 140 6.07 -2.26 -10.75
CA ASN A 140 5.02 -2.92 -9.99
C ASN A 140 5.30 -2.95 -8.48
N THR A 141 6.37 -2.29 -8.03
CA THR A 141 6.80 -2.33 -6.63
C THR A 141 7.25 -0.96 -6.16
N VAL A 142 6.93 -0.63 -4.91
CA VAL A 142 7.44 0.55 -4.24
C VAL A 142 7.82 0.21 -2.81
N TYR A 143 9.01 0.62 -2.39
CA TYR A 143 9.40 0.57 -0.99
C TYR A 143 8.97 1.83 -0.28
N TYR A 144 8.46 1.72 0.94
CA TYR A 144 8.33 2.90 1.79
C TYR A 144 8.61 2.62 3.25
N SER A 145 8.78 3.68 4.02
CA SER A 145 9.09 3.59 5.45
C SER A 145 8.87 4.94 6.12
N PHE A 146 8.67 4.92 7.44
CA PHE A 146 8.81 6.12 8.28
C PHE A 146 10.27 6.60 8.44
N HIS A 147 11.24 6.00 7.74
CA HIS A 147 12.61 6.52 7.70
C HIS A 147 12.69 7.84 6.89
N ARG A 148 13.20 8.92 7.50
CA ARG A 148 13.17 10.29 6.95
C ARG A 148 13.83 10.50 5.58
N ARG A 149 14.70 9.58 5.16
CA ARG A 149 15.54 9.70 3.95
C ARG A 149 15.57 8.38 3.18
N MET A 150 14.41 7.93 2.69
CA MET A 150 14.34 6.68 1.91
C MET A 150 15.20 6.71 0.64
N TRP A 151 15.33 7.86 -0.02
CA TRP A 151 16.28 8.04 -1.13
C TRP A 151 17.74 7.70 -0.77
N LYS A 152 18.15 7.96 0.48
CA LYS A 152 19.50 7.62 0.96
C LYS A 152 19.61 6.11 1.19
N VAL A 153 18.55 5.47 1.67
CA VAL A 153 18.48 4.02 1.89
C VAL A 153 18.60 3.29 0.55
N ALA A 154 17.79 3.66 -0.45
CA ALA A 154 17.85 3.10 -1.80
C ALA A 154 19.24 3.23 -2.42
N ARG A 155 19.84 4.43 -2.33
CA ARG A 155 21.20 4.66 -2.84
C ARG A 155 22.26 3.81 -2.14
N LEU A 156 22.15 3.59 -0.83
CA LEU A 156 23.08 2.72 -0.09
C LEU A 156 22.88 1.24 -0.42
N ALA A 157 21.65 0.85 -0.76
CA ALA A 157 21.30 -0.50 -1.20
C ALA A 157 21.61 -0.76 -2.68
N ASN A 158 22.02 0.27 -3.43
CA ASN A 158 22.17 0.24 -4.89
C ASN A 158 20.88 -0.17 -5.65
N SER A 159 19.72 0.16 -5.08
CA SER A 159 18.42 -0.16 -5.69
C SER A 159 17.98 0.90 -6.68
N SER A 160 17.48 0.45 -7.82
CA SER A 160 16.83 1.29 -8.83
C SER A 160 15.31 1.43 -8.63
N ARG A 161 14.73 0.63 -7.72
CA ARG A 161 13.28 0.63 -7.47
C ARG A 161 12.81 1.91 -6.82
N HIS A 162 11.53 2.18 -7.01
CA HIS A 162 10.90 3.37 -6.46
C HIS A 162 10.85 3.33 -4.94
N VAL A 163 11.04 4.49 -4.32
CA VAL A 163 10.88 4.65 -2.87
C VAL A 163 10.01 5.84 -2.50
N ALA A 164 9.26 5.71 -1.41
CA ALA A 164 8.48 6.77 -0.80
C ALA A 164 8.77 6.89 0.70
N THR A 165 8.62 8.09 1.27
CA THR A 165 8.75 8.29 2.73
C THR A 165 7.36 8.46 3.34
N LEU A 166 7.00 7.65 4.32
CA LEU A 166 5.77 7.80 5.09
C LEU A 166 5.85 9.05 5.97
N ARG A 167 4.76 9.83 5.99
CA ARG A 167 4.70 11.14 6.64
C ARG A 167 3.31 11.37 7.25
N PRO A 168 3.20 11.90 8.49
CA PRO A 168 4.26 12.32 9.40
C PRO A 168 5.12 11.14 9.88
N ILE A 169 6.36 11.44 10.26
CA ILE A 169 7.34 10.46 10.71
C ILE A 169 6.92 9.97 12.09
N VAL A 170 6.50 8.71 12.16
CA VAL A 170 6.20 8.03 13.40
C VAL A 170 7.51 7.53 14.01
N PRO A 171 7.83 7.87 15.27
CA PRO A 171 9.05 7.39 15.90
C PRO A 171 8.98 5.86 16.09
N PRO A 172 10.09 5.13 15.90
CA PRO A 172 10.12 3.68 16.01
C PRO A 172 10.12 3.18 17.48
N TYR A 173 9.65 3.99 18.43
CA TYR A 173 9.66 3.70 19.87
C TYR A 173 8.45 4.31 20.57
N GLY A 174 8.20 3.86 21.80
CA GLY A 174 7.09 4.31 22.65
C GLY A 174 5.74 3.71 22.24
N SER A 175 4.75 3.90 23.11
CA SER A 175 3.36 3.49 22.87
C SER A 175 2.71 4.31 21.75
N ILE A 176 1.54 3.88 21.28
CA ILE A 176 0.78 4.59 20.24
C ILE A 176 0.49 6.06 20.63
N ASN A 177 0.24 6.33 21.91
CA ASN A 177 -0.01 7.68 22.41
C ASN A 177 1.26 8.56 22.34
N VAL A 178 2.41 8.00 22.69
CA VAL A 178 3.71 8.68 22.58
C VAL A 178 4.03 8.97 21.11
N GLN A 179 3.82 7.99 20.23
CA GLN A 179 4.03 8.13 18.79
C GLN A 179 3.16 9.24 18.20
N ARG A 180 1.85 9.25 18.51
CA ARG A 180 0.92 10.30 18.09
C ARG A 180 1.35 11.67 18.61
N LEU A 181 1.65 11.79 19.90
CA LEU A 181 2.09 13.06 20.49
C LEU A 181 3.32 13.64 19.78
N ARG A 182 4.27 12.77 19.40
CA ARG A 182 5.48 13.19 18.70
C ARG A 182 5.28 13.49 17.22
N SER A 183 4.29 12.87 16.56
CA SER A 183 4.01 13.09 15.14
C SER A 183 3.07 14.29 14.91
N ILE A 184 2.22 14.65 15.88
CA ILE A 184 1.25 15.77 15.78
C ILE A 184 1.89 17.10 15.33
N PRO A 185 3.01 17.59 15.91
CA PRO A 185 3.61 18.85 15.47
C PRO A 185 3.99 18.83 13.98
N GLN A 186 4.48 17.69 13.49
CA GLN A 186 4.80 17.53 12.08
C GLN A 186 3.54 17.44 11.23
N PHE A 187 2.51 16.71 11.66
CA PHE A 187 1.22 16.63 10.98
C PHE A 187 0.62 18.02 10.77
N MET A 188 0.53 18.82 11.84
CA MET A 188 -0.02 20.18 11.81
C MET A 188 0.75 21.10 10.84
N THR A 189 2.08 21.02 10.85
CA THR A 189 2.94 21.87 10.00
C THR A 189 3.11 21.35 8.57
N MET A 190 2.51 20.20 8.25
CA MET A 190 2.64 19.53 6.95
C MET A 190 1.27 19.28 6.32
N PRO A 191 0.58 20.34 5.85
CA PRO A 191 -0.63 20.17 5.06
C PRO A 191 -0.35 19.37 3.78
N LEU A 192 -1.40 18.81 3.16
CA LEU A 192 -1.25 17.97 1.97
C LEU A 192 -0.47 18.66 0.83
N SER A 193 -0.63 19.97 0.65
CA SER A 193 0.15 20.73 -0.36
C SER A 193 1.66 20.66 -0.14
N ARG A 194 2.10 20.64 1.14
CA ARG A 194 3.49 20.44 1.51
C ARG A 194 3.89 18.98 1.28
N LEU A 195 3.05 18.03 1.68
CA LEU A 195 3.29 16.59 1.45
C LEU A 195 3.52 16.30 -0.04
N VAL A 196 2.62 16.75 -0.93
CA VAL A 196 2.75 16.64 -2.38
C VAL A 196 4.08 17.21 -2.89
N ARG A 197 4.47 18.39 -2.40
CA ARG A 197 5.74 19.02 -2.80
C ARG A 197 6.95 18.16 -2.42
N TRP A 198 6.96 17.58 -1.21
CA TRP A 198 8.04 16.71 -0.75
C TRP A 198 8.15 15.44 -1.59
N HIS A 199 7.04 14.76 -1.88
CA HIS A 199 7.09 13.54 -2.69
C HIS A 199 7.53 13.80 -4.13
N ARG A 200 7.13 14.95 -4.73
CA ARG A 200 7.67 15.35 -6.03
C ARG A 200 9.17 15.64 -5.99
N TRP A 201 9.64 16.30 -4.94
CA TRP A 201 11.07 16.57 -4.76
C TRP A 201 11.88 15.27 -4.64
N ASP A 202 11.34 14.29 -3.91
CA ASP A 202 11.95 12.98 -3.73
C ASP A 202 11.75 12.05 -4.95
N ARG A 203 11.06 12.51 -6.02
CA ARG A 203 10.69 11.71 -7.21
C ARG A 203 9.97 10.40 -6.87
N SER A 204 9.17 10.43 -5.81
CA SER A 204 8.34 9.31 -5.37
C SER A 204 7.23 9.06 -6.39
N PRO A 205 6.94 7.79 -6.78
CA PRO A 205 5.90 7.49 -7.77
C PRO A 205 4.50 7.75 -7.22
N MET A 206 4.34 7.68 -5.90
CA MET A 206 3.08 7.90 -5.19
C MET A 206 3.30 8.62 -3.86
N ILE A 207 2.21 9.11 -3.27
CA ILE A 207 2.18 9.67 -1.92
C ILE A 207 1.45 8.68 -1.03
N PRO A 208 2.14 8.02 -0.10
CA PRO A 208 1.48 7.45 1.05
C PRO A 208 0.80 8.60 1.83
N CYS A 209 -0.52 8.52 2.01
CA CYS A 209 -1.32 9.53 2.69
C CYS A 209 -2.22 8.92 3.78
N ALA A 210 -2.06 9.35 5.03
CA ALA A 210 -3.00 8.99 6.08
C ALA A 210 -4.40 9.59 5.79
N LEU A 211 -5.47 8.85 6.08
CA LEU A 211 -6.86 9.25 5.84
C LEU A 211 -7.21 10.58 6.54
N GLU A 212 -6.57 10.88 7.67
CA GLU A 212 -6.74 12.10 8.47
C GLU A 212 -6.43 13.39 7.70
N TYR A 213 -5.66 13.32 6.60
CA TYR A 213 -5.46 14.48 5.73
C TYR A 213 -6.72 14.87 4.93
N LEU A 214 -7.69 13.96 4.81
CA LEU A 214 -8.84 14.07 3.91
C LEU A 214 -10.16 14.27 4.67
N ILE A 215 -10.26 13.75 5.89
CA ILE A 215 -11.52 13.74 6.67
C ILE A 215 -11.52 14.77 7.81
N PRO A 216 -12.61 15.51 8.05
CA PRO A 216 -12.76 16.34 9.25
C PRO A 216 -13.09 15.47 10.49
N PRO A 217 -12.77 15.94 11.71
CA PRO A 217 -12.17 17.24 12.03
C PRO A 217 -10.65 17.28 11.85
N THR A 218 -9.96 16.14 11.75
CA THR A 218 -8.49 16.03 11.76
C THR A 218 -7.81 16.77 10.61
N SER A 219 -8.37 16.71 9.40
CA SER A 219 -7.86 17.47 8.23
C SER A 219 -7.79 18.98 8.45
N ARG A 220 -8.58 19.53 9.38
CA ARG A 220 -8.63 20.96 9.71
C ARG A 220 -7.53 21.38 10.70
N LEU A 221 -6.78 20.43 11.27
CA LEU A 221 -5.69 20.72 12.21
C LEU A 221 -4.40 21.17 11.51
N THR A 222 -4.28 20.94 10.20
CA THR A 222 -3.10 21.36 9.44
C THR A 222 -3.08 22.87 9.19
N LEU A 223 -1.90 23.49 9.16
CA LEU A 223 -1.69 24.93 8.92
C LEU A 223 -1.90 25.34 7.44
N GLY A 224 -2.78 24.64 6.72
CA GLY A 224 -3.05 24.86 5.30
C GLY A 224 -4.52 24.73 4.96
N LEU A 225 -4.85 25.03 3.71
CA LEU A 225 -6.22 24.87 3.22
C LEU A 225 -6.61 23.38 3.21
N PRO A 226 -7.66 22.97 3.93
CA PRO A 226 -8.04 21.57 4.02
C PRO A 226 -8.53 21.05 2.67
N VAL A 227 -8.22 19.81 2.36
CA VAL A 227 -8.79 19.08 1.22
C VAL A 227 -9.90 18.15 1.70
N GLY A 228 -10.41 17.30 0.81
CA GLY A 228 -11.46 16.34 1.12
C GLY A 228 -11.93 15.60 -0.12
N LEU A 229 -12.89 14.71 0.09
CA LEU A 229 -13.34 13.74 -0.92
C LEU A 229 -14.47 14.26 -1.83
N GLU A 230 -15.05 15.42 -1.53
CA GLU A 230 -16.22 15.94 -2.26
C GLU A 230 -16.13 17.46 -2.53
N GLY A 231 -16.93 17.91 -3.51
CA GLY A 231 -17.19 19.30 -3.82
C GLY A 231 -15.92 20.15 -4.04
N ARG A 232 -15.93 21.38 -3.49
CA ARG A 232 -14.80 22.33 -3.64
C ARG A 232 -13.48 21.80 -3.05
N ARG A 233 -13.56 20.95 -2.02
CA ARG A 233 -12.38 20.38 -1.36
C ARG A 233 -11.73 19.28 -2.22
N LEU A 234 -12.53 18.47 -2.92
CA LEU A 234 -12.04 17.55 -3.94
C LEU A 234 -11.39 18.28 -5.12
N ASN A 235 -12.01 19.36 -5.60
CA ASN A 235 -11.43 20.17 -6.67
C ASN A 235 -10.09 20.80 -6.25
N ARG A 236 -9.92 21.11 -4.96
CA ARG A 236 -8.63 21.53 -4.40
C ARG A 236 -7.63 20.37 -4.36
N LEU A 237 -8.04 19.20 -3.88
CA LEU A 237 -7.22 17.98 -3.86
C LEU A 237 -6.63 17.68 -5.25
N ARG A 238 -7.48 17.54 -6.26
CA ARG A 238 -7.07 17.21 -7.64
C ARG A 238 -6.09 18.24 -8.22
N ARG A 239 -6.36 19.55 -8.02
CA ARG A 239 -5.44 20.61 -8.45
C ARG A 239 -4.10 20.60 -7.74
N LEU A 240 -4.05 20.20 -6.47
CA LEU A 240 -2.80 20.07 -5.71
C LEU A 240 -2.01 18.85 -6.19
N ALA A 241 -2.67 17.69 -6.25
CA ALA A 241 -2.07 16.41 -6.65
C ALA A 241 -1.57 16.44 -8.09
N LYS A 242 -2.26 17.11 -9.02
CA LYS A 242 -1.94 17.17 -10.47
C LYS A 242 -1.63 15.79 -11.06
N GLY A 243 -2.39 14.78 -10.65
CA GLY A 243 -2.17 13.38 -11.06
C GLY A 243 -1.14 12.61 -10.23
N LEU A 244 -0.36 13.22 -9.34
CA LEU A 244 0.50 12.44 -8.43
C LEU A 244 -0.41 11.54 -7.56
N PRO A 245 -0.25 10.20 -7.57
CA PRO A 245 -1.17 9.28 -6.93
C PRO A 245 -1.11 9.40 -5.40
N LEU A 246 -2.25 9.25 -4.75
CA LEU A 246 -2.34 9.18 -3.28
C LEU A 246 -2.84 7.79 -2.90
N TYR A 247 -2.03 7.11 -2.10
CA TYR A 247 -2.34 5.80 -1.53
C TYR A 247 -2.76 6.01 -0.08
N VAL A 248 -4.04 5.76 0.21
CA VAL A 248 -4.70 6.21 1.44
C VAL A 248 -4.85 5.07 2.42
N TRP A 249 -4.27 5.21 3.62
CA TRP A 249 -4.45 4.25 4.72
C TRP A 249 -5.06 4.93 5.98
N PRO A 250 -5.87 4.22 6.77
CA PRO A 250 -6.59 3.01 6.35
C PRO A 250 -7.64 3.35 5.28
N GLY A 251 -7.87 2.41 4.36
CA GLY A 251 -8.92 2.46 3.35
C GLY A 251 -10.24 2.00 3.95
N ASP A 252 -10.84 2.85 4.77
CA ASP A 252 -12.11 2.60 5.45
C ASP A 252 -13.23 2.26 4.45
N ILE A 253 -13.92 1.14 4.68
CA ILE A 253 -14.99 0.65 3.81
C ILE A 253 -16.15 1.63 3.68
N GLU A 254 -16.42 2.43 4.73
CA GLU A 254 -17.44 3.49 4.72
C GLU A 254 -17.12 4.60 3.70
N LEU A 255 -15.83 4.77 3.38
CA LEU A 255 -15.33 5.81 2.50
C LEU A 255 -14.79 5.27 1.17
N GLU A 256 -14.76 3.95 0.98
CA GLU A 256 -14.14 3.27 -0.17
C GLU A 256 -14.59 3.86 -1.52
N SER A 257 -15.91 3.94 -1.74
CA SER A 257 -16.46 4.56 -2.95
C SER A 257 -16.05 6.03 -3.11
N LYS A 258 -16.01 6.81 -2.03
CA LYS A 258 -15.61 8.22 -2.08
C LYS A 258 -14.12 8.37 -2.40
N LEU A 259 -13.27 7.50 -1.87
CA LEU A 259 -11.83 7.47 -2.15
C LEU A 259 -11.58 7.14 -3.63
N LEU A 260 -12.20 6.06 -4.13
CA LEU A 260 -12.07 5.65 -5.54
C LEU A 260 -12.59 6.72 -6.50
N ASN A 261 -13.77 7.30 -6.21
CA ASN A 261 -14.33 8.37 -7.03
C ASN A 261 -13.52 9.67 -6.98
N ALA A 262 -12.83 9.93 -5.87
CA ALA A 262 -11.91 11.06 -5.77
C ALA A 262 -10.64 10.87 -6.62
N GLY A 263 -10.33 9.63 -7.03
CA GLY A 263 -9.12 9.26 -7.76
C GLY A 263 -7.97 8.89 -6.83
N LEU A 264 -8.28 8.27 -5.69
CA LEU A 264 -7.32 7.88 -4.65
C LEU A 264 -7.33 6.36 -4.52
N THR A 265 -6.17 5.78 -4.22
CA THR A 265 -5.99 4.34 -4.04
C THR A 265 -6.19 3.98 -2.56
N PRO A 266 -7.33 3.41 -2.13
CA PRO A 266 -7.48 2.90 -0.77
C PRO A 266 -6.58 1.68 -0.50
N ILE A 267 -5.94 1.67 0.66
CA ILE A 267 -5.26 0.52 1.25
C ILE A 267 -6.18 -0.04 2.34
N THR A 268 -7.04 -0.99 1.98
CA THR A 268 -8.19 -1.42 2.79
C THR A 268 -7.83 -2.50 3.81
N ASP A 269 -8.43 -2.40 5.00
CA ASP A 269 -8.42 -3.46 6.01
C ASP A 269 -9.57 -4.48 5.82
N CYS A 270 -10.38 -4.35 4.77
CA CYS A 270 -11.59 -5.15 4.60
C CYS A 270 -11.50 -6.05 3.37
N ALA A 271 -11.02 -7.28 3.56
CA ALA A 271 -10.82 -8.27 2.49
C ALA A 271 -11.97 -9.29 2.31
N ASP A 272 -13.06 -9.16 3.07
CA ASP A 272 -14.16 -10.12 3.03
C ASP A 272 -14.80 -10.21 1.62
N PRO A 273 -14.74 -11.40 0.97
CA PRO A 273 -15.31 -11.62 -0.35
C PRO A 273 -16.82 -11.56 -0.42
N GLU A 274 -17.51 -11.75 0.71
CA GLU A 274 -18.98 -11.78 0.72
C GLU A 274 -19.58 -10.36 0.81
N ILE A 275 -18.74 -9.32 0.84
CA ILE A 275 -19.17 -7.94 0.76
C ILE A 275 -19.29 -7.50 -0.69
N TYR A 276 -20.50 -7.63 -1.23
CA TYR A 276 -20.87 -7.12 -2.56
C TYR A 276 -21.50 -5.73 -2.53
N THR A 277 -21.94 -5.27 -1.35
CA THR A 277 -22.58 -3.96 -1.17
C THR A 277 -21.82 -3.17 -0.11
N LEU A 278 -21.40 -1.96 -0.47
CA LEU A 278 -20.78 -1.02 0.44
C LEU A 278 -21.82 -0.42 1.40
N PRO A 279 -21.42 0.07 2.58
CA PRO A 279 -22.33 0.73 3.53
C PRO A 279 -23.14 1.88 2.93
N CYS A 280 -22.60 2.57 1.92
CA CYS A 280 -23.30 3.62 1.18
C CYS A 280 -24.36 3.12 0.18
N GLY A 281 -24.58 1.80 0.11
CA GLY A 281 -25.56 1.15 -0.77
C GLY A 281 -25.08 0.88 -2.20
N GLN A 282 -23.81 1.18 -2.53
CA GLN A 282 -23.26 0.93 -3.87
C GLN A 282 -22.67 -0.48 -3.98
N ALA A 283 -22.64 -1.04 -5.19
CA ALA A 283 -21.92 -2.29 -5.45
C ALA A 283 -20.42 -2.12 -5.21
N ARG A 284 -19.80 -3.12 -4.60
CA ARG A 284 -18.35 -3.14 -4.32
C ARG A 284 -17.60 -3.75 -5.50
N TRP A 285 -16.62 -3.02 -6.04
CA TRP A 285 -15.73 -3.49 -7.09
C TRP A 285 -14.28 -3.37 -6.63
N THR A 286 -13.59 -4.51 -6.48
CA THR A 286 -12.30 -4.56 -5.78
C THR A 286 -11.08 -4.47 -6.72
N GLN A 287 -11.29 -4.44 -8.03
CA GLN A 287 -10.22 -4.37 -9.03
C GLN A 287 -10.42 -3.21 -10.02
N PRO A 288 -10.58 -1.96 -9.53
CA PRO A 288 -10.82 -0.81 -10.40
C PRO A 288 -9.70 -0.55 -11.42
N ALA A 289 -8.46 -1.03 -11.19
CA ALA A 289 -7.35 -0.87 -12.13
C ALA A 289 -7.13 -2.11 -13.03
N THR A 290 -6.95 -3.28 -12.43
CA THR A 290 -6.58 -4.53 -13.12
C THR A 290 -7.76 -5.20 -13.82
N GLN A 291 -9.00 -4.79 -13.52
CA GLN A 291 -10.20 -5.21 -14.23
C GLN A 291 -11.17 -4.01 -14.33
N PRO A 292 -10.84 -3.00 -15.14
CA PRO A 292 -11.50 -1.70 -15.09
C PRO A 292 -12.88 -1.73 -15.74
N LEU A 293 -13.90 -1.32 -14.98
CA LEU A 293 -15.27 -1.22 -15.48
C LEU A 293 -15.37 -0.24 -16.66
N ASP A 294 -16.17 -0.61 -17.66
CA ASP A 294 -16.63 0.31 -18.71
C ASP A 294 -17.80 1.18 -18.21
N GLU A 295 -18.28 2.09 -19.07
CA GLU A 295 -19.35 3.02 -18.72
C GLU A 295 -20.70 2.31 -18.52
N ASN A 296 -20.96 1.23 -19.25
CA ASN A 296 -22.20 0.45 -19.15
C ASN A 296 -22.26 -0.27 -17.80
N TRP A 297 -21.16 -0.93 -17.42
CA TRP A 297 -21.02 -1.61 -16.13
C TRP A 297 -21.05 -0.64 -14.96
N HIS A 298 -20.39 0.52 -15.09
CA HIS A 298 -20.51 1.58 -14.10
C HIS A 298 -21.97 2.01 -13.89
N HIS A 299 -22.73 2.21 -14.97
CA HIS A 299 -24.14 2.57 -14.87
C HIS A 299 -24.99 1.43 -14.28
N LYS A 300 -24.81 0.20 -14.77
CA LYS A 300 -25.54 -1.00 -14.33
C LYS A 300 -25.39 -1.20 -12.82
N LEU A 301 -24.15 -1.22 -12.31
CA LEU A 301 -23.86 -1.36 -10.88
C LEU A 301 -24.29 -0.16 -10.02
N ALA A 302 -24.27 1.06 -10.55
CA ALA A 302 -24.72 2.24 -9.81
C ALA A 302 -26.25 2.33 -9.69
N SER A 303 -26.98 1.73 -10.64
CA SER A 303 -28.45 1.74 -10.71
C SER A 303 -29.11 0.52 -10.06
N SER A 304 -28.32 -0.51 -9.71
CA SER A 304 -28.83 -1.74 -9.11
C SER A 304 -29.15 -1.61 -7.63
N SER A 305 -30.03 -2.49 -7.14
CA SER A 305 -30.31 -2.63 -5.72
C SER A 305 -29.33 -3.60 -5.04
N SER A 306 -29.17 -3.47 -3.73
CA SER A 306 -28.24 -4.30 -2.93
C SER A 306 -28.44 -5.82 -3.10
N GLY A 307 -29.68 -6.27 -3.31
CA GLY A 307 -29.99 -7.68 -3.53
C GLY A 307 -29.42 -8.25 -4.83
N GLN A 308 -29.12 -7.40 -5.81
CA GLN A 308 -28.61 -7.78 -7.13
C GLN A 308 -27.08 -7.73 -7.22
N HIS A 309 -26.40 -7.07 -6.27
CA HIS A 309 -24.97 -6.80 -6.38
C HIS A 309 -24.12 -8.06 -6.47
N ARG A 310 -24.47 -9.13 -5.75
CA ARG A 310 -23.71 -10.40 -5.80
C ARG A 310 -23.68 -10.99 -7.20
N GLU A 311 -24.84 -11.08 -7.83
CA GLU A 311 -24.98 -11.63 -9.18
C GLU A 311 -24.29 -10.73 -10.21
N LEU A 312 -24.54 -9.42 -10.14
CA LEU A 312 -23.99 -8.44 -11.08
C LEU A 312 -22.47 -8.32 -11.00
N VAL A 313 -21.89 -8.32 -9.79
CA VAL A 313 -20.43 -8.33 -9.62
C VAL A 313 -19.85 -9.63 -10.16
N GLY A 314 -20.51 -10.76 -9.94
CA GLY A 314 -20.10 -12.05 -10.50
C GLY A 314 -20.14 -12.10 -12.03
N GLU A 315 -21.19 -11.52 -12.63
CA GLU A 315 -21.33 -11.34 -14.09
C GLU A 315 -20.22 -10.43 -14.65
N ALA A 316 -20.01 -9.26 -14.04
CA ALA A 316 -18.96 -8.32 -14.42
C ALA A 316 -17.57 -8.97 -14.41
N ARG A 317 -17.26 -9.77 -13.37
CA ARG A 317 -15.96 -10.48 -13.27
C ARG A 317 -15.71 -11.48 -14.41
N ARG A 318 -16.76 -12.01 -15.03
CA ARG A 318 -16.64 -12.94 -16.16
C ARG A 318 -16.59 -12.25 -17.51
N GLU A 319 -17.27 -11.11 -17.65
CA GLU A 319 -17.40 -10.41 -18.93
C GLU A 319 -16.30 -9.39 -19.18
N ILE A 320 -15.78 -8.76 -18.12
CA ILE A 320 -14.81 -7.68 -18.24
C ILE A 320 -13.40 -8.29 -18.30
N PRO A 321 -12.62 -8.06 -19.37
CA PRO A 321 -11.27 -8.56 -19.45
C PRO A 321 -10.38 -7.92 -18.39
N HIS A 322 -9.38 -8.66 -17.93
CA HIS A 322 -8.30 -8.12 -17.11
C HIS A 322 -7.36 -7.27 -17.96
N TRP A 323 -6.65 -6.33 -17.32
CA TRP A 323 -5.71 -5.41 -17.98
C TRP A 323 -4.69 -6.11 -18.88
N HIS A 324 -4.14 -7.24 -18.44
CA HIS A 324 -3.15 -8.01 -19.18
C HIS A 324 -3.73 -8.75 -20.41
N GLU A 325 -5.04 -8.94 -20.44
CA GLU A 325 -5.76 -9.57 -21.57
C GLU A 325 -6.16 -8.54 -22.64
N MET A 326 -6.06 -7.24 -22.32
CA MET A 326 -6.49 -6.15 -23.19
C MET A 326 -5.45 -5.80 -24.26
N GLY A 327 -5.94 -5.47 -25.45
CA GLY A 327 -5.11 -4.92 -26.52
C GLY A 327 -4.62 -3.49 -26.21
N ASP A 328 -3.54 -3.06 -26.87
CA ASP A 328 -2.95 -1.72 -26.68
C ASP A 328 -3.98 -0.59 -26.91
N GLY A 329 -4.89 -0.77 -27.88
CA GLY A 329 -5.95 0.20 -28.17
C GLY A 329 -6.95 0.36 -27.04
N GLU A 330 -7.33 -0.74 -26.38
CA GLU A 330 -8.24 -0.75 -25.23
C GLU A 330 -7.58 -0.11 -24.01
N ARG A 331 -6.34 -0.50 -23.71
CA ARG A 331 -5.53 0.09 -22.64
C ARG A 331 -5.37 1.60 -22.84
N ARG A 332 -5.07 2.06 -24.06
CA ARG A 332 -4.99 3.50 -24.40
C ARG A 332 -6.33 4.22 -24.20
N ALA A 333 -7.45 3.61 -24.55
CA ALA A 333 -8.79 4.19 -24.35
C ALA A 333 -9.11 4.35 -22.86
N ILE A 334 -8.79 3.34 -22.04
CA ILE A 334 -8.94 3.37 -20.58
C ILE A 334 -8.09 4.49 -19.96
N LEU A 335 -6.80 4.57 -20.32
CA LEU A 335 -5.89 5.62 -19.85
C LEU A 335 -6.41 7.02 -20.22
N SER A 336 -6.94 7.20 -21.43
CA SER A 336 -7.57 8.47 -21.86
C SER A 336 -8.77 8.85 -20.99
N ARG A 337 -9.63 7.88 -20.66
CA ARG A 337 -10.81 8.07 -19.80
C ARG A 337 -10.39 8.42 -18.37
N TRP A 338 -9.48 7.65 -17.77
CA TRP A 338 -8.99 7.92 -16.42
C TRP A 338 -8.28 9.27 -16.29
N ARG A 339 -7.42 9.59 -17.25
CA ARG A 339 -6.74 10.89 -17.32
C ARG A 339 -7.74 12.05 -17.26
N LYS A 340 -8.84 11.96 -18.02
CA LYS A 340 -9.91 12.97 -18.00
C LYS A 340 -10.69 12.94 -16.67
N ARG A 341 -11.13 11.76 -16.22
CA ARG A 341 -11.95 11.58 -15.00
C ARG A 341 -11.25 12.12 -13.75
N PHE A 342 -9.94 11.85 -13.62
CA PHE A 342 -9.16 12.17 -12.43
C PHE A 342 -8.25 13.40 -12.60
N ALA A 343 -8.34 14.08 -13.74
CA ALA A 343 -7.57 15.28 -14.08
C ALA A 343 -6.05 15.07 -13.96
N TRP A 344 -5.55 13.94 -14.50
CA TRP A 344 -4.12 13.69 -14.57
C TRP A 344 -3.45 14.65 -15.54
N HIS A 345 -2.29 15.17 -15.15
CA HIS A 345 -1.61 16.23 -15.90
C HIS A 345 -0.65 15.73 -16.97
N ARG A 346 -0.10 14.52 -16.81
CA ARG A 346 0.72 13.86 -17.84
C ARG A 346 -0.11 13.67 -19.11
N ASP A 347 0.54 13.80 -20.27
CA ASP A 347 -0.10 13.53 -21.55
C ASP A 347 -0.34 12.02 -21.74
N LEU A 348 -1.22 11.68 -22.69
CA LEU A 348 -1.64 10.30 -22.91
C LEU A 348 -0.50 9.43 -23.44
N ASP A 349 0.37 9.96 -24.30
CA ASP A 349 1.44 9.17 -24.91
C ASP A 349 2.50 8.78 -23.87
N SER A 350 2.84 9.70 -22.97
CA SER A 350 3.71 9.42 -21.81
C SER A 350 3.10 8.40 -20.84
N LEU A 351 1.77 8.33 -20.71
CA LEU A 351 1.11 7.33 -19.86
C LEU A 351 1.10 5.95 -20.54
N VAL A 352 0.89 5.92 -21.86
CA VAL A 352 0.93 4.69 -22.65
C VAL A 352 2.34 4.11 -22.69
N ALA A 353 3.37 4.95 -22.83
CA ALA A 353 4.77 4.53 -22.83
C ALA A 353 5.22 3.88 -21.51
N ASP A 354 4.59 4.26 -20.39
CA ASP A 354 4.84 3.70 -19.05
C ASP A 354 3.92 2.51 -18.73
N SER A 355 3.20 1.99 -19.74
CA SER A 355 2.24 0.90 -19.57
C SER A 355 2.52 -0.24 -20.54
N SER A 356 2.21 -1.45 -20.10
CA SER A 356 2.28 -2.68 -20.90
C SER A 356 1.12 -3.59 -20.50
N ASP A 357 1.09 -4.83 -20.98
CA ASP A 357 0.22 -5.89 -20.48
C ASP A 357 0.54 -6.21 -19.00
N ILE A 358 1.81 -6.15 -18.62
CA ILE A 358 2.29 -6.49 -17.28
C ILE A 358 2.48 -5.29 -16.36
N SER A 359 2.25 -4.05 -16.81
CA SER A 359 2.46 -2.85 -16.00
C SER A 359 1.47 -1.72 -16.32
N MET A 360 1.21 -0.89 -15.30
CA MET A 360 0.34 0.28 -15.40
C MET A 360 1.03 1.52 -14.83
N PRO A 361 0.67 2.73 -15.28
CA PRO A 361 1.14 3.96 -14.66
C PRO A 361 0.70 4.00 -13.18
N TRP A 362 1.54 4.58 -12.32
CA TRP A 362 1.24 4.70 -10.89
C TRP A 362 -0.02 5.53 -10.62
N GLU A 363 -0.40 6.41 -11.55
CA GLU A 363 -1.63 7.20 -11.51
C GLU A 363 -2.91 6.39 -11.50
N ALA A 364 -2.89 5.15 -12.01
CA ALA A 364 -4.05 4.26 -11.99
C ALA A 364 -4.61 4.12 -10.58
N VAL A 365 -5.93 4.29 -10.46
CA VAL A 365 -6.64 4.22 -9.18
C VAL A 365 -6.87 2.75 -8.87
N ARG A 366 -6.22 2.29 -7.81
CA ARG A 366 -6.21 0.89 -7.40
C ARG A 366 -7.01 0.69 -6.13
N MET A 367 -7.33 -0.56 -5.82
CA MET A 367 -7.63 -0.97 -4.47
C MET A 367 -6.54 -1.93 -4.00
N MET A 368 -6.06 -1.76 -2.76
CA MET A 368 -4.94 -2.51 -2.20
C MET A 368 -5.36 -3.17 -0.90
N GLY A 369 -4.95 -4.42 -0.64
CA GLY A 369 -5.09 -5.01 0.69
C GLY A 369 -4.03 -4.47 1.66
N HIS A 370 -4.41 -4.06 2.87
CA HIS A 370 -3.52 -3.60 3.94
C HIS A 370 -2.95 -4.79 4.71
N ARG A 371 -1.62 -4.89 4.88
CA ARG A 371 -0.96 -6.02 5.58
C ARG A 371 -1.46 -7.40 5.11
N GLY A 372 -1.74 -7.52 3.81
CA GLY A 372 -2.61 -8.58 3.28
C GLY A 372 -4.09 -8.24 3.45
N CYS A 373 -4.78 -8.91 4.37
CA CYS A 373 -6.24 -8.88 4.50
C CYS A 373 -6.78 -7.91 5.55
N GLY A 374 -5.95 -6.99 6.04
CA GLY A 374 -6.26 -6.08 7.13
C GLY A 374 -5.81 -6.60 8.49
N LYS A 375 -5.87 -5.71 9.48
CA LYS A 375 -5.45 -5.99 10.85
C LYS A 375 -6.32 -7.07 11.54
N THR A 376 -5.69 -8.07 12.17
CA THR A 376 -6.38 -9.18 12.86
C THR A 376 -6.41 -9.10 14.39
N SER A 377 -5.64 -8.22 15.02
CA SER A 377 -5.60 -8.03 16.50
C SER A 377 -5.01 -6.70 16.94
#